data_AF-A4JFH7-F1
#
_entry.id   AF-A4JFH7-F1
#
_cell.length_a   1.000
_cell.length_b   1.000
_cell.length_c   1.000
_cell.angle_alpha   90.00
_cell.angle_beta   90.00
_cell.angle_gamma   90.00
#
_symmetry.space_group_name_H-M   'P 1'
#
loop_
_entity.id
_entity.type
_entity.pdbx_description
1 polymer ?
#
loop_
_entity_poly.entity_id
_entity_poly.type
_entity_poly.pdbx_seq_one_letter_code
_entity_poly.pdbx_strand_id
1 'polypeptide(L)'
;MNTNANTQTINAQSSKAVSGEELEQRAKSFVGLWATVSLAGLLTFPIINLVLGMFMVAGKFGAILVVSRNRLKDIGILLLAALAAVVAMFATMFAIETHFAGLAFLADFGFNCLLINRVWLGALGHAPTRLG
;
A
#
# COMPACT_ATOMS: atom_id res chain seq x y z
N MET A 1 58.22 -33.87 8.58
CA MET A 1 57.35 -33.17 7.60
C MET A 1 55.91 -33.56 7.88
N ASN A 2 55.03 -32.58 8.13
CA ASN A 2 53.58 -32.53 7.77
C ASN A 2 52.69 -31.76 8.78
N THR A 3 53.20 -30.72 9.45
CA THR A 3 52.40 -29.85 10.34
C THR A 3 51.75 -28.66 9.64
N ASN A 4 52.20 -28.28 8.44
CA ASN A 4 51.71 -27.09 7.71
C ASN A 4 50.45 -27.35 6.85
N ALA A 5 50.14 -28.61 6.53
CA ALA A 5 48.99 -28.96 5.70
C ALA A 5 47.66 -28.92 6.46
N ASN A 6 47.67 -29.22 7.77
CA ASN A 6 46.45 -29.19 8.60
C ASN A 6 46.02 -27.77 8.99
N THR A 7 46.94 -26.81 9.07
CA THR A 7 46.61 -25.44 9.47
C THR A 7 45.92 -24.67 8.33
N GLN A 8 46.16 -25.04 7.07
CA GLN A 8 45.49 -24.39 5.93
C GLN A 8 44.07 -24.90 5.70
N THR A 9 43.79 -26.19 5.96
CA THR A 9 42.44 -26.76 5.84
C THR A 9 41.51 -26.31 6.97
N ILE A 10 41.99 -26.19 8.20
CA ILE A 10 41.18 -25.72 9.34
C ILE A 10 40.78 -24.24 9.18
N ASN A 11 41.70 -23.39 8.72
CA ASN A 11 41.38 -21.97 8.47
C ASN A 11 40.45 -21.79 7.25
N ALA A 12 40.60 -22.60 6.20
CA ALA A 12 39.73 -22.54 5.03
C ALA A 12 38.30 -23.07 5.29
N GLN A 13 38.13 -24.06 6.17
CA GLN A 13 36.81 -24.54 6.59
C GLN A 13 36.14 -23.62 7.60
N SER A 14 36.90 -23.10 8.58
CA SER A 14 36.39 -22.11 9.56
C SER A 14 35.98 -20.80 8.90
N SER A 15 36.75 -20.29 7.93
CA SER A 15 36.39 -19.08 7.18
C SER A 15 35.16 -19.26 6.29
N LYS A 16 34.94 -20.46 5.71
CA LYS A 16 33.74 -20.78 4.93
C LYS A 16 32.49 -20.98 5.80
N ALA A 17 32.63 -21.58 6.98
CA ALA A 17 31.53 -21.75 7.93
C ALA A 17 31.11 -20.39 8.54
N VAL A 18 32.07 -19.56 8.96
CA VAL A 18 31.80 -18.19 9.47
C VAL A 18 31.21 -17.29 8.39
N SER A 19 31.70 -17.39 7.14
CA SER A 19 31.11 -16.64 6.01
C SER A 19 29.69 -17.09 5.69
N GLY A 20 29.36 -18.37 5.84
CA GLY A 20 28.02 -18.92 5.58
C GLY A 20 27.01 -18.48 6.65
N GLU A 21 27.38 -18.58 7.92
CA GLU A 21 26.53 -18.14 9.04
C GLU A 21 26.32 -16.63 9.06
N GLU A 22 27.34 -15.82 8.74
CA GLU A 22 27.19 -14.37 8.59
C GLU A 22 26.33 -13.99 7.37
N LEU A 23 26.46 -14.69 6.24
CA LEU A 23 25.60 -14.47 5.07
C LEU A 23 24.16 -14.90 5.36
N GLU A 24 23.94 -15.97 6.11
CA GLU A 24 22.61 -16.44 6.50
C GLU A 24 21.98 -15.51 7.56
N GLN A 25 22.75 -15.01 8.52
CA GLN A 25 22.30 -13.98 9.46
C GLN A 25 22.02 -12.65 8.77
N ARG A 26 22.85 -12.23 7.81
CA ARG A 26 22.59 -11.02 7.00
C ARG A 26 21.40 -11.21 6.08
N ALA A 27 21.20 -12.39 5.50
CA ALA A 27 20.03 -12.69 4.68
C ALA A 27 18.76 -12.73 5.54
N LYS A 28 18.78 -13.35 6.72
CA LYS A 28 17.66 -13.32 7.68
C LYS A 28 17.40 -11.91 8.21
N SER A 29 18.44 -11.10 8.46
CA SER A 29 18.26 -9.71 8.90
C SER A 29 17.75 -8.82 7.76
N PHE A 30 18.24 -8.99 6.52
CA PHE A 30 17.72 -8.26 5.35
C PHE A 30 16.29 -8.66 5.04
N VAL A 31 15.99 -9.95 4.94
CA VAL A 31 14.63 -10.46 4.70
C VAL A 31 13.70 -10.06 5.83
N GLY A 32 14.17 -10.08 7.07
CA GLY A 32 13.45 -9.53 8.22
C GLY A 32 13.18 -8.04 8.07
N LEU A 33 14.18 -7.23 7.73
CA LEU A 33 14.03 -5.77 7.55
C LEU A 33 13.07 -5.44 6.40
N TRP A 34 13.16 -6.13 5.26
CA TRP A 34 12.24 -5.98 4.14
C TRP A 34 10.82 -6.44 4.49
N ALA A 35 10.66 -7.53 5.26
CA ALA A 35 9.38 -7.94 5.78
C ALA A 35 8.78 -6.87 6.72
N THR A 36 9.57 -6.31 7.64
CA THR A 36 9.11 -5.25 8.56
C THR A 36 8.78 -3.95 7.83
N VAL A 37 9.59 -3.54 6.86
CA VAL A 37 9.34 -2.35 6.03
C VAL A 37 8.12 -2.56 5.12
N SER A 38 7.95 -3.74 4.53
CA SER A 38 6.78 -4.06 3.71
C SER A 38 5.50 -4.09 4.53
N LEU A 39 5.54 -4.61 5.76
CA LEU A 39 4.40 -4.60 6.69
C LEU A 39 4.09 -3.18 7.16
N ALA A 40 5.10 -2.37 7.49
CA ALA A 40 4.92 -0.96 7.81
C ALA A 40 4.36 -0.17 6.61
N GLY A 41 4.80 -0.46 5.39
CA GLY A 41 4.27 0.12 4.16
C GLY A 41 2.82 -0.29 3.91
N LEU A 42 2.47 -1.56 4.11
CA LEU A 42 1.11 -2.10 4.01
C LEU A 42 0.14 -1.43 4.98
N LEU A 43 0.59 -0.98 6.15
CA LEU A 43 -0.23 -0.24 7.11
C LEU A 43 -0.24 1.27 6.86
N THR A 44 0.86 1.84 6.36
CA THR A 44 1.00 3.29 6.13
C THR A 44 0.23 3.73 4.88
N PHE A 45 0.27 2.95 3.81
CA PHE A 45 -0.31 3.32 2.53
C PHE A 45 -1.85 3.46 2.57
N PRO A 46 -2.62 2.57 3.21
CA PRO A 46 -4.05 2.73 3.39
C PRO A 46 -4.41 3.98 4.21
N ILE A 47 -3.61 4.31 5.23
CA ILE A 47 -3.82 5.52 6.05
C ILE A 47 -3.63 6.78 5.20
N ILE A 48 -2.55 6.85 4.41
CA ILE A 48 -2.32 7.99 3.50
C ILE A 48 -3.44 8.08 2.46
N ASN A 49 -3.86 6.95 1.89
CA ASN A 49 -4.96 6.89 0.92
C ASN A 49 -6.28 7.39 1.53
N LEU A 50 -6.56 7.02 2.78
CA LEU A 50 -7.75 7.49 3.51
C LEU A 50 -7.72 9.01 3.73
N VAL A 51 -6.58 9.55 4.18
CA VAL A 51 -6.41 10.99 4.40
C VAL A 51 -6.59 11.76 3.09
N LEU A 52 -5.91 11.35 2.01
CA LEU A 52 -6.04 11.98 0.69
C LEU A 52 -7.47 11.87 0.15
N GLY A 53 -8.09 10.69 0.28
CA GLY A 53 -9.48 10.46 -0.11
C GLY A 53 -10.45 11.38 0.63
N MET A 54 -10.24 11.59 1.93
CA MET A 54 -11.03 12.51 2.75
C MET A 54 -10.97 13.95 2.22
N PHE A 55 -9.76 14.46 1.93
CA PHE A 55 -9.59 15.79 1.35
C PHE A 55 -10.21 15.90 -0.04
N MET A 56 -10.07 14.86 -0.87
CA MET A 56 -10.68 14.81 -2.21
C MET A 56 -12.22 14.86 -2.15
N VAL A 57 -12.84 14.13 -1.20
CA VAL A 57 -14.29 14.14 -0.99
C VAL A 57 -14.75 15.51 -0.50
N ALA A 58 -14.09 16.06 0.52
CA ALA A 58 -14.43 17.37 1.07
C ALA A 58 -14.32 18.49 0.01
N GLY A 59 -13.23 18.49 -0.77
CA GLY A 59 -13.04 19.43 -1.87
C GLY A 59 -14.13 19.29 -2.93
N LYS A 60 -14.42 18.07 -3.40
CA LYS A 60 -15.48 17.86 -4.41
C LYS A 60 -16.85 18.22 -3.89
N PHE A 61 -17.16 17.92 -2.63
CA PHE A 61 -18.41 18.31 -2.01
C PHE A 61 -18.58 19.84 -2.06
N GLY A 62 -17.56 20.61 -1.67
CA GLY A 62 -17.56 22.07 -1.80
C GLY A 62 -17.76 22.54 -3.25
N ALA A 63 -17.04 21.95 -4.21
CA ALA A 63 -17.17 22.29 -5.62
C ALA A 63 -18.58 22.01 -6.18
N ILE A 64 -19.20 20.89 -5.78
CA ILE A 64 -20.56 20.53 -6.18
C ILE A 64 -21.58 21.53 -5.61
N LEU A 65 -21.43 21.95 -4.35
CA LEU A 65 -22.32 22.95 -3.75
C LEU A 65 -22.28 24.29 -4.47
N VAL A 66 -21.12 24.71 -4.97
CA VAL A 66 -20.94 26.00 -5.65
C VAL A 66 -21.37 25.94 -7.12
N VAL A 67 -20.99 24.87 -7.84
CA VAL A 67 -21.06 24.85 -9.32
C VAL A 67 -22.20 23.99 -9.86
N SER A 68 -22.66 22.96 -9.12
CA SER A 68 -23.66 22.04 -9.67
C SER A 68 -25.08 22.62 -9.65
N ARG A 69 -25.79 22.44 -10.77
CA ARG A 69 -27.24 22.67 -10.87
C ARG A 69 -28.07 21.51 -10.30
N ASN A 70 -27.51 20.29 -10.27
CA ASN A 70 -28.16 19.07 -9.78
C ASN A 70 -27.49 18.55 -8.49
N ARG A 71 -27.33 19.44 -7.51
CA ARG A 71 -26.55 19.22 -6.29
C ARG A 71 -26.89 17.90 -5.58
N LEU A 72 -28.17 17.58 -5.39
CA LEU A 72 -28.60 16.35 -4.71
C LEU A 72 -28.15 15.08 -5.43
N LYS A 73 -28.21 15.07 -6.78
CA LYS A 73 -27.79 13.91 -7.58
C LYS A 73 -26.27 13.71 -7.47
N ASP A 74 -25.51 14.80 -7.58
CA ASP A 74 -24.05 14.75 -7.60
C ASP A 74 -23.47 14.46 -6.21
N ILE A 75 -24.09 14.99 -5.15
CA ILE A 75 -23.79 14.62 -3.76
C ILE A 75 -24.12 13.13 -3.54
N GLY A 76 -25.24 12.63 -4.08
CA GLY A 76 -25.58 11.22 -4.01
C GLY A 76 -24.54 10.32 -4.67
N ILE A 77 -24.04 10.69 -5.85
CA ILE A 77 -22.96 9.98 -6.55
C ILE A 77 -21.66 10.02 -5.74
N LEU A 78 -21.31 11.18 -5.16
CA LEU A 78 -20.13 11.33 -4.29
C LEU A 78 -20.22 10.45 -3.04
N LEU A 79 -21.39 10.43 -2.37
CA LEU A 79 -21.62 9.61 -1.18
C LEU A 79 -21.60 8.11 -1.50
N LEU A 80 -22.19 7.70 -2.63
CA LEU A 80 -22.14 6.30 -3.09
C LEU A 80 -20.70 5.85 -3.38
N ALA A 81 -19.91 6.71 -4.02
CA ALA A 81 -18.50 6.40 -4.28
C ALA A 81 -17.67 6.36 -3.00
N ALA A 82 -17.91 7.26 -2.06
CA ALA A 82 -17.27 7.24 -0.75
C ALA A 82 -17.64 5.99 0.05
N LEU A 83 -18.92 5.59 0.04
CA LEU A 83 -19.37 4.36 0.69
C LEU A 83 -18.72 3.12 0.05
N ALA A 84 -18.64 3.08 -1.28
CA ALA A 84 -17.98 2.00 -2.00
C ALA A 84 -16.48 1.91 -1.64
N ALA A 85 -15.78 3.03 -1.52
CA ALA A 85 -14.38 3.07 -1.08
C ALA A 85 -14.20 2.57 0.36
N VAL A 86 -15.12 2.93 1.27
CA VAL A 86 -15.11 2.42 2.66
C VAL A 86 -15.32 0.89 2.68
N VAL A 87 -16.29 0.38 1.92
CA VAL A 87 -16.55 -1.07 1.84
C VAL A 87 -15.34 -1.82 1.27
N ALA A 88 -14.66 -1.26 0.26
CA ALA A 88 -13.44 -1.84 -0.29
C ALA A 88 -12.30 -1.92 0.74
N MET A 89 -12.10 -0.86 1.55
CA MET A 89 -11.12 -0.90 2.65
C MET A 89 -11.43 -2.00 3.67
N PHE A 90 -12.71 -2.18 4.04
CA PHE A 90 -13.10 -3.25 4.97
C PHE A 90 -12.84 -4.64 4.39
N ALA A 91 -13.15 -4.87 3.11
CA ALA A 91 -12.86 -6.14 2.44
C ALA A 91 -11.35 -6.46 2.45
N THR A 92 -10.52 -5.42 2.27
CA THR A 92 -9.06 -5.53 2.32
C THR A 92 -8.57 -5.86 3.73
N MET A 93 -9.18 -5.28 4.76
CA MET A 93 -8.84 -5.56 6.17
C MET A 93 -9.09 -7.04 6.53
N PHE A 94 -10.20 -7.64 6.08
CA PHE A 94 -10.45 -9.08 6.25
C PHE A 94 -9.46 -9.95 5.46
N ALA A 95 -9.05 -9.50 4.27
CA ALA A 95 -8.11 -10.24 3.44
C ALA A 95 -6.65 -10.16 3.94
N ILE A 96 -6.30 -9.17 4.75
CA ILE A 96 -4.98 -9.08 5.40
C ILE A 96 -4.74 -10.24 6.38
N GLU A 97 -5.80 -10.79 6.98
CA GLU A 97 -5.69 -11.99 7.82
C GLU A 97 -5.39 -13.27 7.01
N THR A 98 -5.50 -13.20 5.68
CA THR A 98 -5.17 -14.29 4.76
C THR A 98 -3.78 -14.10 4.14
N HIS A 99 -3.15 -15.19 3.69
CA HIS A 99 -1.84 -15.16 3.00
C HIS A 99 -1.81 -14.32 1.71
N PHE A 100 -2.94 -13.72 1.29
CA PHE A 100 -3.11 -12.94 0.07
C PHE A 100 -3.14 -11.42 0.29
N ALA A 101 -2.63 -10.90 1.41
CA ALA A 101 -2.63 -9.47 1.76
C ALA A 101 -2.17 -8.54 0.61
N GLY A 102 -1.14 -8.93 -0.16
CA GLY A 102 -0.65 -8.14 -1.30
C GLY A 102 -1.63 -8.08 -2.48
N LEU A 103 -2.36 -9.17 -2.76
CA LEU A 103 -3.38 -9.23 -3.81
C LEU A 103 -4.61 -8.40 -3.43
N ALA A 104 -5.02 -8.48 -2.16
CA ALA A 104 -6.11 -7.66 -1.63
C ALA A 104 -5.79 -6.17 -1.71
N PHE A 105 -4.57 -5.79 -1.35
CA PHE A 105 -4.09 -4.41 -1.49
C PHE A 105 -4.10 -3.94 -2.95
N LEU A 106 -3.68 -4.77 -3.90
CA LEU A 106 -3.69 -4.42 -5.31
C LEU A 106 -5.12 -4.24 -5.84
N ALA A 107 -6.05 -5.08 -5.40
CA ALA A 107 -7.47 -4.97 -5.74
C ALA A 107 -8.09 -3.69 -5.17
N ASP A 108 -7.80 -3.35 -3.91
CA ASP A 108 -8.23 -2.11 -3.27
C ASP A 108 -7.69 -0.87 -3.99
N PHE A 109 -6.39 -0.87 -4.29
CA PHE A 109 -5.76 0.21 -5.04
C PHE A 109 -6.39 0.38 -6.42
N GLY A 110 -6.58 -0.72 -7.16
CA GLY A 110 -7.22 -0.71 -8.48
C GLY A 110 -8.66 -0.22 -8.44
N PHE A 111 -9.42 -0.62 -7.42
CA PHE A 111 -10.80 -0.15 -7.21
C PHE A 111 -10.85 1.35 -6.90
N ASN A 112 -9.96 1.84 -6.04
CA ASN A 112 -9.83 3.26 -5.75
C ASN A 112 -9.44 4.08 -7.00
N CYS A 113 -8.49 3.60 -7.81
CA CYS A 113 -8.16 4.22 -9.09
C CYS A 113 -9.36 4.27 -10.05
N LEU A 114 -10.16 3.19 -10.10
CA LEU A 114 -11.37 3.13 -10.92
C LEU A 114 -12.41 4.13 -10.44
N LEU A 115 -12.63 4.27 -9.12
CA LEU A 115 -13.52 5.27 -8.55
C LEU A 115 -13.06 6.69 -8.90
N ILE A 116 -11.75 6.98 -8.82
CA ILE A 116 -11.22 8.30 -9.20
C ILE A 116 -11.49 8.58 -10.69
N ASN A 117 -11.20 7.62 -11.57
CA ASN A 117 -11.38 7.81 -13.01
C ASN A 117 -12.86 7.93 -13.41
N ARG A 118 -13.71 7.00 -12.97
CA ARG A 118 -15.13 6.94 -13.34
C ARG A 118 -15.97 8.00 -12.64
N VAL A 119 -15.73 8.24 -11.36
CA VAL A 119 -16.57 9.13 -10.54
C VAL A 119 -15.99 10.53 -10.50
N TRP A 120 -14.74 10.71 -10.06
CA TRP A 120 -14.15 12.05 -9.88
C TRP A 120 -13.90 12.80 -11.19
N LEU A 121 -13.31 12.11 -12.16
CA LEU A 121 -12.96 12.68 -13.47
C LEU A 121 -14.10 12.56 -14.49
N GLY A 122 -14.91 11.50 -14.39
CA GLY A 122 -16.09 11.28 -15.23
C GLY A 122 -17.33 12.00 -14.71
N ALA A 123 -18.10 11.32 -13.86
CA ALA A 123 -19.43 11.78 -13.43
C ALA A 123 -19.42 13.16 -12.74
N LEU A 124 -18.39 13.45 -11.94
CA LEU A 124 -18.21 14.70 -11.19
C LEU A 124 -17.16 15.61 -11.81
N GLY A 125 -16.72 15.32 -13.05
CA GLY A 125 -15.68 16.09 -13.74
C GLY A 125 -16.07 17.55 -13.98
N HIS A 126 -17.36 17.82 -14.12
CA HIS A 126 -17.91 19.17 -14.33
C HIS A 126 -17.78 20.11 -13.11
N ALA A 127 -17.47 19.58 -11.92
CA ALA A 127 -17.23 20.36 -10.71
C ALA A 127 -15.73 20.30 -10.36
N PRO A 128 -14.87 21.07 -11.04
CA PRO A 128 -13.43 21.03 -10.81
C PRO A 128 -13.11 21.56 -9.41
N THR A 129 -12.41 20.75 -8.62
CA THR A 129 -11.78 21.18 -7.38
C THR A 129 -10.57 22.03 -7.72
N ARG A 130 -10.74 23.35 -7.73
CA ARG A 130 -9.60 24.26 -7.66
C ARG A 130 -9.04 24.15 -6.25
N LEU A 131 -7.99 23.36 -6.08
CA LEU A 131 -7.12 23.46 -4.91
C LEU A 131 -6.43 24.82 -5.05
N GLY A 132 -6.96 25.82 -4.33
CA GLY A 132 -6.35 27.13 -4.19
C GLY A 132 -5.14 27.06 -3.29
#